data_AF-A0A1C2DHP8-F1
#
_entry.id   AF-A0A1C2DHP8-F1
#
_cell.length_a   1.000
_cell.length_b   1.000
_cell.length_c   1.000
_cell.angle_alpha   90.00
_cell.angle_beta   90.00
_cell.angle_gamma   90.00
#
_symmetry.space_group_name_H-M   'P 1'
#
loop_
_entity.id
_entity.type
_entity.pdbx_description
1 polymer ?
#
loop_
_entity_poly.entity_id
_entity_poly.type
_entity_poly.pdbx_seq_one_letter_code
_entity_poly.pdbx_strand_id
1 'polypeptide(L)'
;MVLTAGPGAGKTEVLAQRADFLLRTNSCRYPKRILAVSFKTDASRNLKQRIQMRCGVEHASKFDSVTFHGFAKRIIDRFRPVLVDEALCQDYKIGPEYIAGKQITFKQLLPFALKILRTSQIARNAIRKTYSHVFLDEFQDCTGDQYELIKLLLPLISRITCMAAKKPPHPLRASEIERFERNLANWLKLDAADAMYHRFQGILESQITTLQICGVITRQGAVNLLMRMGEARREKDAAADVDTPGGLRLV
;
A
#
# COMPACT_ATOMS: atom_id res chain seq x y z
N MET A 1 2.48 8.21 -3.28
CA MET A 1 2.15 9.66 -3.24
C MET A 1 1.72 10.02 -1.84
N VAL A 2 2.26 11.11 -1.28
CA VAL A 2 1.92 11.56 0.07
C VAL A 2 1.36 12.95 0.00
N LEU A 3 0.24 13.14 0.70
CA LEU A 3 -0.41 14.42 0.82
C LEU A 3 -0.27 14.85 2.28
N THR A 4 0.68 15.74 2.51
CA THR A 4 0.86 16.39 3.81
C THR A 4 -0.01 17.63 3.82
N ALA A 5 -0.94 17.73 4.78
CA ALA A 5 -1.75 18.93 4.93
C ALA A 5 -1.99 19.27 6.40
N GLY A 6 -2.26 20.53 6.71
CA GLY A 6 -2.62 20.95 8.07
C GLY A 6 -3.93 20.32 8.56
N PRO A 7 -4.24 20.39 9.86
CA PRO A 7 -5.60 20.17 10.35
C PRO A 7 -6.60 21.08 9.61
N GLY A 8 -7.78 20.58 9.26
CA GLY A 8 -8.81 21.37 8.55
C GLY A 8 -8.57 21.62 7.06
N ALA A 9 -7.41 21.22 6.50
CA ALA A 9 -7.05 21.47 5.09
C ALA A 9 -7.78 20.59 4.05
N GLY A 10 -8.92 19.99 4.39
CA GLY A 10 -9.71 19.20 3.45
C GLY A 10 -9.07 17.86 3.05
N LYS A 11 -8.28 17.21 3.90
CA LYS A 11 -7.61 15.92 3.58
C LYS A 11 -8.55 14.84 3.06
N THR A 12 -9.66 14.63 3.76
CA THR A 12 -10.69 13.65 3.39
C THR A 12 -11.34 14.03 2.06
N GLU A 13 -11.45 15.32 1.77
CA GLU A 13 -11.96 15.84 0.49
C GLU A 13 -11.03 15.48 -0.66
N VAL A 14 -9.72 15.68 -0.49
CA VAL A 14 -8.71 15.33 -1.48
C VAL A 14 -8.67 13.81 -1.72
N LEU A 15 -8.79 12.98 -0.68
CA LEU A 15 -8.91 11.53 -0.85
C LEU A 15 -10.16 11.15 -1.63
N ALA A 16 -11.31 11.77 -1.32
CA ALA A 16 -12.55 11.49 -2.02
C ALA A 16 -12.48 11.89 -3.50
N GLN A 17 -11.91 13.07 -3.81
CA GLN A 17 -11.68 13.51 -5.18
C GLN A 17 -10.72 12.59 -5.93
N ARG A 18 -9.63 12.14 -5.28
CA ARG A 18 -8.70 11.20 -5.89
C ARG A 18 -9.34 9.84 -6.14
N ALA A 19 -10.15 9.32 -5.21
CA ALA A 19 -10.90 8.09 -5.44
C ALA A 19 -11.84 8.25 -6.64
N ASP A 20 -12.63 9.32 -6.69
CA ASP A 20 -13.55 9.62 -7.78
C ASP A 20 -12.83 9.66 -9.13
N PHE A 21 -11.72 10.40 -9.21
CA PHE A 21 -10.88 10.45 -10.40
C PHE A 21 -10.39 9.06 -10.83
N LEU A 22 -9.84 8.26 -9.92
CA LEU A 22 -9.33 6.92 -10.24
C LEU A 22 -10.43 5.97 -10.71
N LEU A 23 -11.64 6.13 -10.18
CA LEU A 23 -12.80 5.30 -10.52
C LEU A 23 -13.39 5.72 -11.87
N ARG A 24 -13.61 7.01 -12.11
CA ARG A 24 -14.20 7.53 -13.35
C ARG A 24 -13.27 7.42 -14.56
N THR A 25 -11.96 7.62 -14.37
CA THR A 25 -10.98 7.49 -15.47
C THR A 25 -10.62 6.05 -15.80
N ASN A 26 -11.24 5.06 -15.13
CA ASN A 26 -10.94 3.64 -15.26
C ASN A 26 -9.46 3.27 -14.97
N SER A 27 -8.74 4.16 -14.26
CA SER A 27 -7.40 3.89 -13.71
C SER A 27 -7.44 2.73 -12.71
N CYS A 28 -8.57 2.53 -12.04
CA CYS A 28 -8.90 1.34 -11.26
C CYS A 28 -9.83 0.42 -12.08
N ARG A 29 -9.25 -0.39 -12.98
CA ARG A 29 -10.01 -1.30 -13.84
C ARG A 29 -10.57 -2.51 -13.08
N TYR A 30 -11.83 -2.85 -13.34
CA TYR A 30 -12.45 -4.08 -12.86
C TYR A 30 -11.58 -5.31 -13.25
N PRO A 31 -11.41 -6.33 -12.38
CA PRO A 31 -12.07 -6.56 -11.09
C PRO A 31 -11.36 -5.92 -9.88
N LYS A 32 -10.35 -5.06 -10.10
CA LYS A 32 -9.61 -4.44 -9.00
C LYS A 32 -10.44 -3.35 -8.30
N ARG A 33 -10.08 -3.12 -7.05
CA ARG A 33 -10.73 -2.19 -6.12
C ARG A 33 -9.71 -1.22 -5.52
N ILE A 34 -10.21 -0.20 -4.85
CA ILE A 34 -9.43 0.74 -4.04
C ILE A 34 -9.74 0.44 -2.58
N LEU A 35 -8.70 0.24 -1.76
CA LEU A 35 -8.83 0.06 -0.32
C LEU A 35 -8.51 1.38 0.39
N ALA A 36 -9.39 1.87 1.25
CA ALA A 36 -9.08 2.92 2.22
C ALA A 36 -9.09 2.34 3.63
N VAL A 37 -7.98 2.53 4.36
CA VAL A 37 -7.82 2.10 5.74
C VAL A 37 -7.71 3.33 6.63
N SER A 38 -8.60 3.43 7.61
CA SER A 38 -8.65 4.53 8.58
C SER A 38 -8.50 4.04 10.02
N PHE A 39 -8.09 4.92 10.93
CA PHE A 39 -8.07 4.60 12.37
C PHE A 39 -9.48 4.57 12.98
N LYS A 40 -10.29 5.58 12.66
CA LYS A 40 -11.63 5.78 13.22
C LYS A 40 -12.72 5.22 12.32
N THR A 41 -13.74 4.62 12.93
CA THR A 41 -14.93 4.14 12.22
C THR A 41 -15.65 5.28 11.49
N ASP A 42 -15.76 6.45 12.12
CA ASP A 42 -16.44 7.60 11.53
C ASP A 42 -15.69 8.16 10.33
N ALA A 43 -14.35 8.18 10.37
CA ALA A 43 -13.53 8.59 9.22
C ALA A 43 -13.75 7.65 8.02
N SER A 44 -13.77 6.34 8.28
CA SER A 44 -14.05 5.34 7.25
C SER A 44 -15.44 5.52 6.63
N ARG A 45 -16.49 5.72 7.45
CA ARG A 45 -17.86 5.93 6.98
C ARG A 45 -17.99 7.24 6.20
N ASN A 46 -17.42 8.33 6.72
CA ASN A 46 -17.48 9.65 6.10
C ASN A 46 -16.84 9.63 4.71
N LEU A 47 -15.65 9.02 4.58
CA LEU A 47 -14.97 8.90 3.28
C LEU A 47 -15.80 8.08 2.28
N LYS A 48 -16.40 6.97 2.73
CA LYS A 48 -17.27 6.14 1.88
C LYS A 48 -18.49 6.91 1.38
N GLN A 49 -19.18 7.63 2.27
CA GLN A 49 -20.34 8.45 1.91
C GLN A 49 -19.96 9.55 0.92
N ARG A 50 -18.84 10.26 1.14
CA ARG A 50 -18.36 11.30 0.23
C ARG A 50 -18.08 10.78 -1.18
N ILE A 51 -17.53 9.58 -1.30
CA ILE A 51 -17.25 8.95 -2.60
C ILE A 51 -18.56 8.52 -3.26
N GLN A 52 -19.47 7.90 -2.51
CA GLN A 52 -20.78 7.50 -3.03
C GLN A 52 -21.59 8.69 -3.57
N MET A 53 -21.58 9.82 -2.86
CA MET A 53 -22.23 11.06 -3.32
C MET A 53 -21.58 11.64 -4.59
N ARG A 54 -20.28 11.41 -4.81
CA ARG A 54 -19.55 11.95 -5.97
C ARG A 54 -19.65 11.08 -7.21
N CYS A 55 -19.31 9.79 -7.11
CA CYS A 55 -19.15 8.91 -8.27
C CYS A 55 -20.39 8.06 -8.56
N GLY A 56 -21.41 8.12 -7.69
CA GLY A 56 -22.56 7.23 -7.72
C GLY A 56 -22.25 5.84 -7.18
N VAL A 57 -23.30 5.04 -6.97
CA VAL A 57 -23.23 3.73 -6.30
C VAL A 57 -22.41 2.71 -7.09
N GLU A 58 -22.52 2.72 -8.43
CA GLU A 58 -21.79 1.80 -9.31
C GLU A 58 -20.28 1.93 -9.16
N HIS A 59 -19.74 3.14 -9.28
CA HIS A 59 -18.32 3.38 -9.10
C HIS A 59 -17.89 3.18 -7.64
N ALA A 60 -18.71 3.61 -6.69
CA ALA A 60 -18.43 3.49 -5.26
C ALA A 60 -18.36 2.02 -4.79
N SER A 61 -19.02 1.09 -5.48
CA SER A 61 -18.94 -0.35 -5.19
C SER A 61 -17.50 -0.89 -5.26
N LYS A 62 -16.65 -0.29 -6.10
CA LYS A 62 -15.22 -0.65 -6.25
C LYS A 62 -14.33 -0.02 -5.16
N PHE A 63 -14.90 0.74 -4.23
CA PHE A 63 -14.19 1.37 -3.13
C PHE A 63 -14.52 0.69 -1.80
N ASP A 64 -13.51 0.12 -1.15
CA ASP A 64 -13.62 -0.45 0.19
C ASP A 64 -13.05 0.53 1.22
N SER A 65 -13.90 1.13 2.04
CA SER A 65 -13.48 1.89 3.22
C SER A 65 -13.66 1.04 4.47
N VAL A 66 -12.59 0.83 5.23
CA VAL A 66 -12.60 0.05 6.48
C VAL A 66 -11.66 0.64 7.51
N THR A 67 -11.82 0.24 8.78
CA THR A 67 -10.80 0.47 9.79
C THR A 67 -9.70 -0.59 9.73
N PHE A 68 -8.55 -0.35 10.39
CA PHE A 68 -7.50 -1.37 10.54
C PHE A 68 -8.04 -2.70 11.06
N HIS A 69 -8.82 -2.66 12.14
CA HIS A 69 -9.42 -3.84 12.75
C HIS A 69 -10.48 -4.49 11.84
N GLY A 70 -11.28 -3.69 11.13
CA GLY A 70 -12.22 -4.20 10.14
C GLY A 70 -11.53 -4.91 8.98
N PHE A 71 -10.39 -4.38 8.51
CA PHE A 71 -9.58 -5.02 7.49
C PHE A 71 -8.91 -6.30 7.99
N ALA A 72 -8.37 -6.27 9.21
CA ALA A 72 -7.79 -7.45 9.86
C ALA A 72 -8.82 -8.56 10.01
N LYS A 73 -10.04 -8.25 10.46
CA LYS A 73 -11.16 -9.19 10.52
C LYS A 73 -11.45 -9.81 9.15
N ARG A 74 -11.55 -9.00 8.08
CA ARG A 74 -11.76 -9.50 6.70
C ARG A 74 -10.67 -10.48 6.26
N ILE A 75 -9.41 -10.23 6.63
CA ILE A 75 -8.30 -11.15 6.35
C ILE A 75 -8.50 -12.46 7.11
N ILE A 76 -8.79 -12.39 8.41
CA ILE A 76 -9.01 -13.57 9.25
C ILE A 76 -10.20 -14.38 8.75
N ASP A 77 -11.35 -13.76 8.52
CA ASP A 77 -12.56 -14.43 8.02
C ASP A 77 -12.27 -15.25 6.75
N ARG A 78 -11.45 -14.71 5.86
CA ARG A 78 -11.16 -15.31 4.55
C ARG A 78 -10.03 -16.36 4.59
N PHE A 79 -9.05 -16.19 5.47
CA PHE A 79 -7.80 -16.95 5.46
C PHE A 79 -7.48 -17.62 6.79
N ARG A 80 -8.41 -17.69 7.74
CA ARG A 80 -8.23 -18.42 9.01
C ARG A 80 -7.75 -19.86 8.88
N PRO A 81 -8.02 -20.65 7.81
CA PRO A 81 -7.46 -22.01 7.72
C PRO A 81 -5.93 -22.04 7.64
N VAL A 82 -5.29 -20.89 7.38
CA VAL A 82 -3.83 -20.73 7.43
C VAL A 82 -3.29 -20.82 8.86
N LEU A 83 -4.11 -20.52 9.87
CA LEU A 83 -3.72 -20.54 11.28
C LEU A 83 -3.75 -21.98 11.81
N VAL A 84 -2.78 -22.82 11.47
CA VAL A 84 -2.81 -24.25 11.83
C VAL A 84 -2.82 -24.47 13.36
N ASP A 85 -1.91 -23.81 14.08
CA ASP A 85 -1.79 -23.97 15.54
C ASP A 85 -2.86 -23.20 16.35
N GLU A 86 -3.56 -22.30 15.69
CA GLU A 86 -4.57 -21.41 16.30
C GLU A 86 -5.83 -21.38 15.42
N ALA A 87 -6.23 -22.55 14.93
CA ALA A 87 -7.29 -22.68 13.96
C ALA A 87 -8.61 -22.15 14.51
N LEU A 88 -9.19 -21.17 13.82
CA LEU A 88 -10.46 -20.56 14.21
C LEU A 88 -11.63 -21.29 13.54
N CYS A 89 -12.67 -21.57 14.32
CA CYS A 89 -13.94 -22.14 13.86
C CYS A 89 -14.68 -21.19 12.92
N GLN A 90 -15.71 -21.71 12.24
CA GLN A 90 -16.43 -20.91 11.24
C GLN A 90 -17.11 -19.66 11.80
N ASP A 91 -17.57 -19.81 13.02
CA ASP A 91 -18.43 -18.96 13.80
C ASP A 91 -17.69 -18.35 15.00
N TYR A 92 -16.34 -18.23 14.91
CA TYR A 92 -15.54 -17.63 15.96
C TYR A 92 -16.06 -16.21 16.31
N LYS A 93 -16.00 -15.87 17.59
CA LYS A 93 -16.49 -14.59 18.11
C LYS A 93 -15.33 -13.65 18.44
N ILE A 94 -15.63 -12.36 18.47
CA ILE A 94 -14.74 -11.36 19.05
C ILE A 94 -15.30 -11.02 20.42
N GLY A 95 -14.54 -11.32 21.48
CA GLY A 95 -15.00 -11.15 22.86
C GLY A 95 -13.92 -10.56 23.77
N PRO A 96 -14.22 -10.44 25.09
CA PRO A 96 -13.29 -9.87 26.05
C PRO A 96 -12.09 -10.77 26.32
N GLU A 97 -12.25 -12.08 26.18
CA GLU A 97 -11.26 -13.09 26.51
C GLU A 97 -10.93 -13.99 25.32
N TYR A 98 -9.75 -14.61 25.34
CA TYR A 98 -9.33 -15.58 24.34
C TYR A 98 -9.85 -16.97 24.69
N ILE A 99 -10.52 -17.62 23.74
CA ILE A 99 -10.96 -19.02 23.84
C ILE A 99 -10.49 -19.73 22.59
N ALA A 100 -9.58 -20.70 22.75
CA ALA A 100 -8.97 -21.41 21.64
C ALA A 100 -10.01 -21.90 20.62
N GLY A 101 -9.80 -21.53 19.35
CA GLY A 101 -10.67 -21.84 18.22
C GLY A 101 -12.03 -21.14 18.18
N LYS A 102 -12.58 -20.68 19.31
CA LYS A 102 -13.95 -20.14 19.39
C LYS A 102 -14.03 -18.63 19.54
N GLN A 103 -13.04 -17.99 20.17
CA GLN A 103 -13.10 -16.56 20.46
C GLN A 103 -11.70 -15.93 20.46
N ILE A 104 -11.58 -14.80 19.77
CA ILE A 104 -10.38 -13.94 19.84
C ILE A 104 -10.74 -12.61 20.48
N THR A 105 -9.75 -11.94 21.07
CA THR A 105 -9.92 -10.59 21.60
C THR A 105 -9.75 -9.54 20.52
N PHE A 106 -10.25 -8.33 20.78
CA PHE A 106 -10.07 -7.20 19.85
C PHE A 106 -8.58 -6.89 19.59
N LYS A 107 -7.74 -6.98 20.63
CA LYS A 107 -6.29 -6.75 20.54
C LYS A 107 -5.58 -7.79 19.66
N GLN A 108 -6.14 -9.00 19.56
CA GLN A 108 -5.57 -10.09 18.78
C GLN A 108 -5.87 -9.99 17.28
N LEU A 109 -6.85 -9.20 16.84
CA LEU A 109 -7.23 -9.07 15.43
C LEU A 109 -6.03 -8.75 14.52
N LEU A 110 -5.24 -7.73 14.87
CA LEU A 110 -4.09 -7.35 14.06
C LEU A 110 -2.98 -8.42 14.07
N PRO A 111 -2.52 -8.93 15.23
CA PRO A 111 -1.57 -10.04 15.29
C PRO A 111 -1.95 -11.25 14.43
N PHE A 112 -3.21 -11.69 14.48
CA PHE A 112 -3.68 -12.82 13.67
C PHE A 112 -3.65 -12.52 12.17
N ALA A 113 -4.12 -11.34 11.75
CA ALA A 113 -4.05 -10.93 10.35
C ALA A 113 -2.59 -10.82 9.86
N LEU A 114 -1.69 -10.28 10.67
CA LEU A 114 -0.27 -10.22 10.38
C LEU A 114 0.35 -11.61 10.23
N LYS A 115 0.01 -12.55 11.13
CA LYS A 115 0.47 -13.95 11.04
C LYS A 115 0.03 -14.59 9.73
N ILE A 116 -1.25 -14.47 9.37
CA ILE A 116 -1.78 -14.96 8.08
C ILE A 116 -0.99 -14.38 6.91
N LEU A 117 -0.78 -13.05 6.88
CA LEU A 117 -0.10 -12.38 5.78
C LEU A 117 1.39 -12.69 5.71
N ARG A 118 2.05 -12.99 6.82
CA ARG A 118 3.47 -13.39 6.85
C ARG A 118 3.65 -14.84 6.39
N THR A 119 2.73 -15.73 6.76
CA THR A 119 2.85 -17.17 6.44
C THR A 119 2.31 -17.52 5.06
N SER A 120 1.20 -16.92 4.61
CA SER A 120 0.51 -17.34 3.39
C SER A 120 0.75 -16.42 2.20
N GLN A 121 1.49 -16.93 1.21
CA GLN A 121 1.61 -16.27 -0.10
C GLN A 121 0.26 -16.20 -0.84
N ILE A 122 -0.64 -17.15 -0.59
CA ILE A 122 -2.00 -17.16 -1.17
C ILE A 122 -2.79 -15.94 -0.66
N ALA A 123 -2.76 -15.67 0.65
CA ALA A 123 -3.42 -14.51 1.23
C ALA A 123 -2.85 -13.20 0.66
N ARG A 124 -1.52 -13.08 0.59
CA ARG A 124 -0.83 -11.93 -0.03
C ARG A 124 -1.22 -11.73 -1.49
N ASN A 125 -1.25 -12.81 -2.27
CA ASN A 125 -1.62 -12.78 -3.68
C ASN A 125 -3.08 -12.38 -3.89
N ALA A 126 -3.98 -12.85 -3.04
CA ALA A 126 -5.39 -12.49 -3.11
C ALA A 126 -5.61 -11.00 -2.86
N ILE A 127 -4.96 -10.42 -1.85
CA ILE A 127 -4.99 -8.97 -1.59
C ILE A 127 -4.44 -8.20 -2.79
N ARG A 128 -3.27 -8.60 -3.31
CA ARG A 128 -2.66 -7.98 -4.50
C ARG A 128 -3.57 -8.02 -5.74
N LYS A 129 -4.30 -9.12 -5.95
CA LYS A 129 -5.24 -9.23 -7.07
C LYS A 129 -6.51 -8.42 -6.85
N THR A 130 -6.91 -8.22 -5.60
CA THR A 130 -8.14 -7.48 -5.23
C THR A 130 -7.93 -5.97 -5.29
N TYR A 131 -6.82 -5.46 -4.75
CA TYR A 131 -6.62 -4.03 -4.59
C TYR A 131 -5.51 -3.50 -5.51
N SER A 132 -5.87 -2.50 -6.30
CA SER A 132 -4.94 -1.76 -7.15
C SER A 132 -4.30 -0.56 -6.44
N HIS A 133 -5.05 0.00 -5.50
CA HIS A 133 -4.69 1.22 -4.77
C HIS A 133 -5.01 1.05 -3.27
N VAL A 134 -4.14 1.58 -2.41
CA VAL A 134 -4.42 1.75 -0.97
C VAL A 134 -4.36 3.21 -0.58
N PHE A 135 -5.38 3.67 0.12
CA PHE A 135 -5.46 4.97 0.77
C PHE A 135 -5.31 4.77 2.27
N LEU A 136 -4.36 5.46 2.88
CA LEU A 136 -4.16 5.47 4.33
C LEU A 136 -4.55 6.83 4.85
N ASP A 137 -5.54 6.87 5.73
CA ASP A 137 -5.97 8.08 6.41
C ASP A 137 -5.37 8.13 7.82
N GLU A 138 -4.99 9.32 8.25
CA GLU A 138 -4.34 9.56 9.55
C GLU A 138 -3.13 8.64 9.81
N PHE A 139 -2.25 8.50 8.81
CA PHE A 139 -1.09 7.61 8.90
C PHE A 139 -0.18 7.91 10.11
N GLN A 140 -0.13 9.17 10.55
CA GLN A 140 0.65 9.56 11.73
C GLN A 140 0.14 8.96 13.04
N ASP A 141 -1.14 8.56 13.12
CA ASP A 141 -1.74 8.04 14.34
C ASP A 141 -1.65 6.50 14.42
N CYS A 142 -0.91 5.88 13.50
CA CYS A 142 -0.74 4.43 13.47
C CYS A 142 0.11 3.91 14.62
N THR A 143 -0.36 2.85 15.28
CA THR A 143 0.37 2.11 16.32
C THR A 143 1.20 0.96 15.71
N GLY A 144 2.02 0.28 16.53
CA GLY A 144 2.97 -0.76 16.07
C GLY A 144 2.37 -1.81 15.12
N ASP A 145 1.32 -2.52 15.53
CA ASP A 145 0.73 -3.59 14.69
C ASP A 145 0.01 -3.03 13.45
N GLN A 146 -0.59 -1.85 13.55
CA GLN A 146 -1.22 -1.18 12.41
C GLN A 146 -0.16 -0.82 11.37
N TYR A 147 0.98 -0.35 11.84
CA TYR A 147 2.12 0.00 11.01
C TYR A 147 2.74 -1.22 10.34
N GLU A 148 2.91 -2.33 11.07
CA GLU A 148 3.35 -3.60 10.49
C GLU A 148 2.38 -4.12 9.41
N LEU A 149 1.07 -3.92 9.59
CA LEU A 149 0.09 -4.30 8.58
C LEU A 149 0.28 -3.49 7.31
N ILE A 150 0.50 -2.18 7.45
CA ILE A 150 0.79 -1.31 6.30
C ILE A 150 2.04 -1.78 5.58
N LYS A 151 3.14 -2.06 6.30
CA LYS A 151 4.39 -2.53 5.69
C LYS A 151 4.22 -3.80 4.88
N LEU A 152 3.38 -4.72 5.33
CA LEU A 152 3.07 -5.94 4.58
C LEU A 152 2.22 -5.65 3.34
N LEU A 153 1.35 -4.64 3.38
CA LEU A 153 0.55 -4.21 2.22
C LEU A 153 1.36 -3.44 1.19
N LEU A 154 2.37 -2.65 1.61
CA LEU A 154 3.19 -1.81 0.74
C LEU A 154 3.76 -2.54 -0.50
N PRO A 155 4.45 -3.69 -0.36
CA PRO A 155 5.02 -4.39 -1.51
C PRO A 155 3.97 -5.17 -2.32
N LEU A 156 2.76 -5.35 -1.80
CA LEU A 156 1.72 -6.14 -2.45
C LEU A 156 0.94 -5.33 -3.47
N ILE A 157 0.88 -4.02 -3.33
CA ILE A 157 -0.03 -3.17 -4.07
C ILE A 157 0.76 -2.10 -4.81
N SER A 158 0.48 -1.97 -6.11
CA SER A 158 1.27 -1.16 -7.05
C SER A 158 1.28 0.34 -6.75
N ARG A 159 0.22 0.87 -6.13
CA ARG A 159 0.07 2.33 -5.95
C ARG A 159 -0.53 2.66 -4.59
N ILE A 160 0.20 3.43 -3.79
CA ILE A 160 -0.22 3.76 -2.42
C ILE A 160 -0.25 5.27 -2.24
N THR A 161 -1.37 5.73 -1.68
CA THR A 161 -1.61 7.14 -1.34
C THR A 161 -1.78 7.25 0.16
N CYS A 162 -0.92 8.02 0.82
CA CYS A 162 -1.00 8.24 2.26
C CYS A 162 -1.36 9.70 2.53
N MET A 163 -2.32 9.93 3.41
CA MET A 163 -2.56 11.22 4.03
C MET A 163 -1.87 11.26 5.38
N ALA A 164 -1.10 12.32 5.63
CA ALA A 164 -0.50 12.56 6.93
C ALA A 164 -0.74 14.00 7.37
N ALA A 165 -1.19 14.16 8.62
CA ALA A 165 -1.33 15.46 9.28
C ALA A 165 -0.04 15.95 9.93
N LYS A 166 0.80 15.02 10.38
CA LYS A 166 2.02 15.25 11.14
C LYS A 166 3.07 14.20 10.76
N LYS A 167 4.33 14.42 11.17
CA LYS A 167 5.40 13.43 11.09
C LYS A 167 5.00 12.18 11.91
N PRO A 168 5.17 10.95 11.40
CA PRO A 168 4.81 9.75 12.15
C PRO A 168 5.69 9.59 13.40
N PRO A 169 5.16 8.97 14.46
CA PRO A 169 5.79 8.92 15.78
C PRO A 169 6.97 7.95 15.89
N HIS A 170 7.13 7.03 14.93
CA HIS A 170 8.20 6.01 14.96
C HIS A 170 9.21 6.18 13.81
N PRO A 171 10.52 6.32 14.11
CA PRO A 171 11.55 6.24 13.09
C PRO A 171 11.62 4.81 12.53
N LEU A 172 11.95 4.68 11.25
CA LEU A 172 12.19 3.35 10.66
C LEU A 172 13.40 2.69 11.30
N ARG A 173 13.30 1.38 11.53
CA ARG A 173 14.45 0.56 11.90
C ARG A 173 15.42 0.47 10.72
N ALA A 174 16.72 0.39 11.01
CA ALA A 174 17.81 0.26 10.03
C ALA A 174 17.54 -0.77 8.92
N SER A 175 16.79 -1.84 9.21
CA SER A 175 16.41 -2.88 8.27
C SER A 175 15.57 -2.42 7.06
N GLU A 176 14.87 -1.28 7.14
CA GLU A 176 14.15 -0.73 5.98
C GLU A 176 15.03 0.10 5.05
N ILE A 177 16.05 0.75 5.61
CA ILE A 177 17.10 1.41 4.84
C ILE A 177 17.89 0.33 4.09
N GLU A 178 18.32 -0.73 4.78
CA GLU A 178 19.00 -1.88 4.16
C GLU A 178 18.14 -2.56 3.08
N ARG A 179 16.81 -2.60 3.26
CA ARG A 179 15.90 -3.17 2.26
C ARG A 179 15.75 -2.25 1.04
N PHE A 180 15.71 -0.94 1.25
CA PHE A 180 15.73 0.04 0.16
C PHE A 180 17.05 -0.04 -0.61
N GLU A 181 18.18 -0.07 0.09
CA GLU A 181 19.52 -0.19 -0.51
C GLU A 181 19.67 -1.47 -1.32
N ARG A 182 19.22 -2.61 -0.81
CA ARG A 182 19.21 -3.87 -1.56
C ARG A 182 18.34 -3.81 -2.81
N ASN A 183 17.14 -3.23 -2.71
CA ASN A 183 16.26 -3.09 -3.87
C ASN A 183 16.84 -2.13 -4.91
N LEU A 184 17.50 -1.07 -4.47
CA LEU A 184 18.15 -0.10 -5.34
C LEU A 184 19.33 -0.75 -6.07
N ALA A 185 20.15 -1.51 -5.35
CA ALA A 185 21.26 -2.27 -5.93
C ALA A 185 20.79 -3.32 -6.95
N ASN A 186 19.66 -3.98 -6.71
CA ASN A 186 19.08 -4.94 -7.66
C ASN A 186 18.53 -4.22 -8.90
N TRP A 187 17.82 -3.10 -8.73
CA TRP A 187 17.30 -2.33 -9.85
C TRP A 187 18.40 -1.73 -10.74
N LEU A 188 19.52 -1.30 -10.15
CA LEU A 188 20.69 -0.86 -10.90
C LEU A 188 21.29 -1.96 -11.80
N LYS A 189 21.06 -3.24 -11.51
CA LYS A 189 21.53 -4.37 -12.32
C LYS A 189 20.54 -4.81 -13.42
N LEU A 190 19.30 -4.34 -13.38
CA LEU A 190 18.29 -4.70 -14.38
C LEU A 190 18.46 -3.89 -15.66
N ASP A 191 18.23 -4.53 -16.80
CA ASP A 191 18.12 -3.87 -18.10
C ASP A 191 16.81 -3.06 -18.19
N ALA A 192 16.86 -1.87 -18.80
CA ALA A 192 15.68 -1.02 -19.01
C ALA A 192 14.62 -1.69 -19.91
N ALA A 193 15.02 -2.62 -20.77
CA ALA A 193 14.11 -3.40 -21.62
C ALA A 193 13.33 -4.49 -20.85
N ASP A 194 13.72 -4.82 -19.62
CA ASP A 194 13.06 -5.86 -18.82
C ASP A 194 11.75 -5.33 -18.20
N ALA A 195 10.64 -6.06 -18.37
CA ALA A 195 9.38 -5.75 -17.69
C ALA A 195 9.53 -5.70 -16.15
N MET A 196 10.54 -6.37 -15.60
CA MET A 196 10.90 -6.31 -14.19
C MET A 196 11.44 -4.93 -13.77
N TYR A 197 12.09 -4.19 -14.67
CA TYR A 197 12.66 -2.87 -14.43
C TYR A 197 11.60 -1.85 -13.98
N HIS A 198 10.53 -1.68 -14.77
CA HIS A 198 9.45 -0.75 -14.43
C HIS A 198 8.69 -1.15 -13.16
N ARG A 199 8.62 -2.46 -12.86
CA ARG A 199 8.03 -2.96 -11.64
C ARG A 199 8.89 -2.63 -10.42
N PHE A 200 10.20 -2.82 -10.49
CA PHE A 200 11.13 -2.46 -9.42
C PHE A 200 11.22 -0.94 -9.23
N GLN A 201 11.14 -0.17 -10.31
CA GLN A 201 11.09 1.27 -10.25
C GLN A 201 9.89 1.76 -9.41
N GLY A 202 8.68 1.25 -9.69
CA GLY A 202 7.49 1.59 -8.91
C GLY A 202 7.61 1.19 -7.43
N ILE A 203 8.32 0.09 -7.13
CA ILE A 203 8.63 -0.33 -5.75
C ILE A 203 9.56 0.69 -5.08
N LEU A 204 10.64 1.10 -5.75
CA LEU A 204 11.63 2.05 -5.21
C LEU A 204 11.02 3.44 -5.00
N GLU A 205 10.23 3.94 -5.95
CA GLU A 205 9.51 5.21 -5.78
C GLU A 205 8.53 5.16 -4.59
N SER A 206 7.85 4.01 -4.41
CA SER A 206 7.01 3.77 -3.24
C SER A 206 7.84 3.71 -1.95
N GLN A 207 9.04 3.11 -1.97
CA GLN A 207 9.92 3.04 -0.81
C GLN A 207 10.50 4.40 -0.43
N ILE A 208 10.95 5.21 -1.40
CA ILE A 208 11.40 6.60 -1.15
C ILE A 208 10.28 7.38 -0.49
N THR A 209 9.06 7.22 -1.01
CA THR A 209 7.88 7.82 -0.41
C THR A 209 7.72 7.36 1.05
N THR A 210 7.81 6.06 1.33
CA THR A 210 7.74 5.51 2.70
C THR A 210 8.84 6.07 3.61
N LEU A 211 10.10 6.07 3.17
CA LEU A 211 11.24 6.60 3.91
C LEU A 211 11.03 8.09 4.26
N GLN A 212 10.49 8.86 3.32
CA GLN A 212 10.19 10.28 3.51
C GLN A 212 9.05 10.48 4.52
N ILE A 213 7.96 9.71 4.40
CA ILE A 213 6.85 9.79 5.37
C ILE A 213 7.39 9.49 6.76
N CYS A 214 8.15 8.41 6.90
CA CYS A 214 8.70 7.98 8.17
C CYS A 214 9.81 8.87 8.73
N GLY A 215 10.17 9.95 8.02
CA GLY A 215 11.13 10.94 8.49
C GLY A 215 12.57 10.44 8.52
N VAL A 216 12.88 9.36 7.78
CA VAL A 216 14.25 8.85 7.60
C VAL A 216 15.02 9.74 6.64
N ILE A 217 14.36 10.16 5.57
CA ILE A 217 14.91 11.08 4.60
C ILE A 217 14.10 12.37 4.61
N THR A 218 14.76 13.49 4.39
CA THR A 218 14.10 14.79 4.26
C THR A 218 13.30 14.86 2.95
N ARG A 219 12.41 15.84 2.83
CA ARG A 219 11.73 16.13 1.55
C ARG A 219 12.74 16.35 0.42
N GLN A 220 13.83 17.07 0.71
CA GLN A 220 14.92 17.27 -0.23
C GLN A 220 15.65 15.95 -0.55
N GLY A 221 15.89 15.11 0.45
CA GLY A 221 16.49 13.78 0.26
C GLY A 221 15.67 12.88 -0.65
N ALA A 222 14.33 12.92 -0.52
CA ALA A 222 13.43 12.18 -1.41
C ALA A 222 13.47 12.69 -2.85
N VAL A 223 13.46 14.02 -3.04
CA VAL A 223 13.61 14.64 -4.37
C VAL A 223 14.94 14.25 -4.99
N ASN A 224 16.04 14.34 -4.24
CA ASN A 224 17.37 13.97 -4.74
C ASN A 224 17.45 12.49 -5.14
N LEU A 225 16.85 11.58 -4.36
CA LEU A 225 16.82 10.15 -4.71
C LEU A 225 16.00 9.89 -5.98
N LEU A 226 14.84 10.53 -6.14
CA LEU A 226 14.02 10.41 -7.35
C LEU A 226 14.73 11.00 -8.57
N MET A 227 15.41 12.14 -8.42
CA MET A 227 16.21 12.76 -9.48
C MET A 227 17.34 11.84 -9.93
N ARG A 228 18.11 11.28 -8.99
CA ARG A 228 19.18 10.33 -9.29
C ARG A 228 18.67 9.06 -9.95
N MET A 229 17.50 8.56 -9.55
CA MET A 229 16.85 7.45 -10.26
C MET A 229 16.44 7.83 -11.68
N GLY A 230 15.96 9.07 -11.90
CA GLY A 230 15.65 9.59 -13.22
C GLY A 230 16.88 9.79 -14.11
N GLU A 231 18.01 10.18 -13.54
CA GLU A 231 19.31 10.25 -14.23
C GLU A 231 19.81 8.87 -14.62
N ALA A 232 19.86 7.93 -13.67
CA ALA A 232 20.25 6.54 -13.95
C ALA A 232 19.35 5.87 -15.00
N ARG A 233 18.09 6.26 -15.08
CA ARG A 233 17.18 5.84 -16.16
C ARG A 233 17.61 6.40 -17.50
N ARG A 234 17.85 7.70 -17.60
CA ARG A 234 18.26 8.35 -18.86
C ARG A 234 19.57 7.78 -19.38
N GLU A 235 20.52 7.47 -18.50
CA GLU A 235 21.78 6.81 -18.87
C GLU A 235 21.55 5.40 -19.44
N LYS A 236 20.65 4.62 -18.85
CA LYS A 236 20.31 3.27 -19.33
C LYS A 236 19.51 3.29 -20.63
N ASP A 237 18.55 4.20 -20.75
CA ASP A 237 17.76 4.40 -21.97
C ASP A 237 18.69 4.84 -23.13
N ALA A 238 19.69 5.69 -22.85
CA ALA A 238 20.70 6.09 -23.83
C ALA A 238 21.66 4.96 -24.20
N ALA A 239 22.04 4.10 -23.25
CA ALA A 239 22.89 2.94 -23.52
C ALA A 239 22.18 1.87 -24.39
N ALA A 240 20.86 1.71 -24.22
CA ALA A 240 20.06 0.79 -25.03
C ALA A 240 19.89 1.26 -26.48
N ASP A 241 19.87 2.57 -26.74
CA ASP A 241 19.73 3.14 -28.09
C ASP A 241 21.02 2.99 -28.93
N VAL A 242 22.19 2.99 -28.26
CA VAL A 242 23.51 2.82 -28.90
C VAL A 242 23.77 1.37 -29.36
N ASP A 243 23.09 0.39 -28.76
CA ASP A 243 23.32 -1.04 -29.02
C ASP A 243 22.40 -1.63 -30.11
N THR A 244 21.69 -0.78 -30.88
CA THR A 244 20.93 -1.21 -32.05
C THR A 244 21.86 -1.31 -33.27
N PRO A 245 22.22 -2.51 -33.77
CA PRO A 245 23.06 -2.61 -34.96
C PRO A 245 22.27 -2.08 -36.16
N GLY A 246 22.88 -1.19 -36.94
CA GLY A 246 22.31 -0.60 -38.13
C GLY A 246 21.60 -1.63 -39.01
N GLY A 247 20.27 -1.54 -39.06
CA GLY A 247 19.45 -2.27 -40.02
C GLY A 247 19.82 -1.84 -41.44
N LEU A 248 20.07 -2.84 -42.30
CA LEU A 248 20.29 -2.71 -43.73
C LEU A 248 19.37 -1.65 -44.37
N ARG A 249 19.97 -0.67 -45.06
CA ARG A 249 19.28 0.03 -46.16
C ARG A 249 19.23 -0.93 -47.35
N LEU A 250 18.03 -1.41 -47.67
CA LEU A 250 17.73 -1.96 -48.99
C LEU A 250 17.56 -0.79 -49.97
N VAL A 251 18.51 -0.66 -50.89
CA VAL A 251 18.30 -0.17 -52.26
C VAL A 251 18.97 -1.19 -53.17
#